data_AF-A0A4U5QKF9-F1
#
_entry.id   AF-A0A4U5QKF9-F1
#
_cell.length_a   1.000
_cell.length_b   1.000
_cell.length_c   1.000
_cell.angle_alpha   90.00
_cell.angle_beta   90.00
_cell.angle_gamma   90.00
#
_symmetry.space_group_name_H-M   'P 1'
#
loop_
_entity.id
_entity.type
_entity.pdbx_description
1 polymer ?
#
loop_
_entity_poly.entity_id
_entity_poly.type
_entity_poly.pdbx_seq_one_letter_code
_entity_poly.pdbx_strand_id
1 'polypeptide(L)'
;MDKHFARQWLTDPLNLLSQYQYQYPPLLHWLRSWIFLQASLSLLLLSPFSSMALSLHLSLSHKNFSNPFASFSPATKLPTTIHINSHLLKSIHSKPYYIKKCHAVADAPTAIPPSLDAEDDAHGVLIGPSSEEERRGDGVVVDYNWTEEWYPLYLTKDVPDDAPLGLNVFDKQLVLYKDGQGELRCHEDRCPHRLAKLSEGQLIDGRLECLYHGWQFEGEGKCVKIPQLPANAKIPQSACVKTYEVKESQGVVWVWMSLKTPPNFEKVPWFENFARPGFQDTSTIHELPYDHSILLENLMDPAHIPISHDRTDWTAKREDAQALRFEVTERTHRGFAGRWGKEKDQKLLSFLRFQAPCVLSNDIEFADEKGVTQYFTGLFLCRPTGQGKSMIIVRFGATKRPQMAKVIPKWYFHQNACKIFEQDMGFLSSQNEVLMKEKVPTKELYINLKSSDTWVAEYRKWMDKVGHGMPYYFGHNTISLPEVPAVVEHAPAGLVAGVSASSPAKGGIGTMHAPNVNNRYFRHVIHCRGCTSVVKNFQAWKNALSAISVALTALAILASGRQWKTFLLVSASLCLAGVYACSTAIAMNTTNFIRTHRRL
;
A
#
# COMPACT_ATOMS: atom_id res chain seq x y z
N MET A 1 31.03 -33.75 -20.10
CA MET A 1 30.56 -34.04 -18.73
C MET A 1 31.14 -35.37 -18.33
N ASP A 2 32.02 -35.37 -17.32
CA ASP A 2 32.95 -36.47 -17.05
C ASP A 2 32.55 -37.32 -15.85
N LYS A 3 32.90 -38.60 -15.88
CA LYS A 3 32.39 -39.73 -15.06
C LYS A 3 32.67 -39.66 -13.55
N HIS A 4 33.26 -38.55 -13.08
CA HIS A 4 33.58 -38.35 -11.67
C HIS A 4 32.36 -37.91 -10.82
N PHE A 5 31.31 -37.37 -11.46
CA PHE A 5 30.07 -36.91 -10.81
C PHE A 5 29.19 -38.06 -10.27
N ALA A 6 29.31 -39.27 -10.86
CA ALA A 6 28.46 -40.41 -10.52
C ALA A 6 28.82 -41.10 -9.19
N ARG A 7 30.04 -40.91 -8.67
CA ARG A 7 30.49 -41.59 -7.43
C ARG A 7 30.17 -40.83 -6.14
N GLN A 8 29.89 -39.53 -6.22
CA GLN A 8 29.51 -38.71 -5.04
C GLN A 8 28.01 -38.77 -4.71
N TRP A 9 27.18 -39.28 -5.62
CA TRP A 9 25.72 -39.37 -5.46
C TRP A 9 25.25 -40.43 -4.45
N LEU A 10 26.12 -41.36 -4.05
CA LEU A 10 25.74 -42.54 -3.26
C LEU A 10 26.01 -42.42 -1.76
N THR A 11 26.62 -41.34 -1.27
CA THR A 11 27.08 -41.26 0.13
C THR A 11 26.40 -40.19 0.99
N ASP A 12 25.74 -39.17 0.44
CA ASP A 12 24.97 -38.21 1.27
C ASP A 12 23.92 -37.39 0.46
N PRO A 13 22.67 -37.87 0.32
CA PRO A 13 21.65 -37.21 -0.50
C PRO A 13 20.99 -35.99 0.16
N LEU A 14 21.23 -35.70 1.45
CA LEU A 14 20.54 -34.61 2.17
C LEU A 14 21.31 -33.27 2.16
N ASN A 15 22.63 -33.30 1.93
CA ASN A 15 23.45 -32.08 1.99
C ASN A 15 23.46 -31.28 0.67
N LEU A 16 23.23 -31.95 -0.47
CA LEU A 16 23.16 -31.33 -1.81
C LEU A 16 21.76 -30.82 -2.20
N LEU A 17 20.70 -31.25 -1.51
CA LEU A 17 19.34 -30.73 -1.70
C LEU A 17 19.14 -29.34 -1.06
N SER A 18 19.93 -28.97 -0.05
CA SER A 18 19.81 -27.67 0.62
C SER A 18 20.38 -26.49 -0.18
N GLN A 19 21.34 -26.74 -1.08
CA GLN A 19 21.97 -25.69 -1.92
C GLN A 19 21.27 -25.47 -3.27
N TYR A 20 20.51 -26.45 -3.77
CA TYR A 20 19.86 -26.35 -5.10
C TYR A 20 18.38 -25.94 -5.08
N GLN A 21 17.76 -25.85 -3.90
CA GLN A 21 16.35 -25.45 -3.76
C GLN A 21 16.14 -23.92 -3.82
N TYR A 22 17.21 -23.14 -3.98
CA TYR A 22 17.19 -21.67 -4.01
C TYR A 22 16.92 -21.04 -5.39
N GLN A 23 16.70 -21.83 -6.46
CA GLN A 23 16.71 -21.26 -7.81
C GLN A 23 15.49 -21.51 -8.73
N TYR A 24 14.60 -22.49 -8.53
CA TYR A 24 13.43 -22.69 -9.44
C TYR A 24 12.22 -23.45 -8.85
N PRO A 25 11.08 -22.78 -8.53
CA PRO A 25 9.81 -23.53 -8.39
C PRO A 25 8.47 -22.95 -8.95
N PRO A 26 8.34 -21.87 -9.77
CA PRO A 26 7.00 -21.44 -10.21
C PRO A 26 6.35 -22.37 -11.26
N LEU A 27 7.09 -23.36 -11.76
CA LEU A 27 6.70 -24.10 -12.97
C LEU A 27 5.83 -25.34 -12.72
N LEU A 28 5.88 -26.00 -11.56
CA LEU A 28 5.24 -27.32 -11.45
C LEU A 28 3.71 -27.33 -11.28
N HIS A 29 3.10 -26.28 -10.70
CA HIS A 29 1.63 -26.24 -10.55
C HIS A 29 0.94 -25.52 -11.72
N TRP A 30 1.54 -24.44 -12.25
CA TRP A 30 0.98 -23.67 -13.36
C TRP A 30 1.24 -24.33 -14.73
N LEU A 31 2.42 -24.94 -14.98
CA LEU A 31 2.58 -25.80 -16.16
C LEU A 31 1.72 -27.05 -16.05
N ARG A 32 1.50 -27.64 -14.87
CA ARG A 32 0.54 -28.75 -14.77
C ARG A 32 -0.85 -28.30 -15.19
N SER A 33 -1.38 -27.19 -14.69
CA SER A 33 -2.70 -26.73 -15.10
C SER A 33 -2.78 -26.24 -16.56
N TRP A 34 -1.71 -25.64 -17.10
CA TRP A 34 -1.67 -25.12 -18.47
C TRP A 34 -1.33 -26.20 -19.52
N ILE A 35 -0.43 -27.14 -19.21
CA ILE A 35 -0.16 -28.36 -20.00
C ILE A 35 -1.38 -29.29 -19.93
N PHE A 36 -2.09 -29.42 -18.80
CA PHE A 36 -3.35 -30.16 -18.78
C PHE A 36 -4.41 -29.49 -19.65
N LEU A 37 -4.48 -28.15 -19.69
CA LEU A 37 -5.42 -27.43 -20.58
C LEU A 37 -5.08 -27.59 -22.07
N GLN A 38 -3.79 -27.52 -22.43
CA GLN A 38 -3.31 -27.73 -23.80
C GLN A 38 -3.37 -29.21 -24.23
N ALA A 39 -3.03 -30.16 -23.36
CA ALA A 39 -3.13 -31.59 -23.64
C ALA A 39 -4.60 -32.03 -23.76
N SER A 40 -5.51 -31.42 -23.00
CA SER A 40 -6.96 -31.65 -23.15
C SER A 40 -7.51 -31.10 -24.46
N LEU A 41 -6.97 -29.96 -24.95
CA LEU A 41 -7.33 -29.40 -26.26
C LEU A 41 -6.76 -30.23 -27.43
N SER A 42 -5.57 -30.80 -27.27
CA SER A 42 -4.89 -31.57 -28.32
C SER A 42 -5.36 -33.03 -28.41
N LEU A 43 -5.79 -33.66 -27.31
CA LEU A 43 -6.36 -35.03 -27.34
C LEU A 43 -7.80 -35.06 -27.89
N LEU A 44 -8.54 -33.95 -27.88
CA LEU A 44 -9.88 -33.87 -28.47
C LEU A 44 -9.89 -33.68 -30.00
N LEU A 45 -8.72 -33.42 -30.61
CA LEU A 45 -8.59 -33.19 -32.05
C LEU A 45 -7.95 -34.35 -32.82
N LEU A 46 -7.50 -35.42 -32.15
CA LEU A 46 -6.86 -36.58 -32.78
C LEU A 46 -7.24 -37.90 -32.09
N SER A 47 -8.43 -38.44 -32.37
CA SER A 47 -8.65 -39.87 -32.66
C SER A 47 -10.14 -40.20 -32.87
N PRO A 48 -10.48 -41.11 -33.81
CA PRO A 48 -11.84 -41.63 -33.97
C PRO A 48 -12.07 -42.88 -33.11
N PHE A 49 -13.31 -43.03 -32.63
CA PHE A 49 -14.01 -44.20 -32.10
C PHE A 49 -13.21 -45.48 -31.71
N SER A 50 -13.38 -45.91 -30.45
CA SER A 50 -13.75 -47.31 -30.16
C SER A 50 -14.49 -47.44 -28.83
N SER A 51 -15.48 -48.33 -28.84
CA SER A 51 -16.36 -48.73 -27.75
C SER A 51 -15.62 -49.62 -26.75
N MET A 52 -15.82 -49.41 -25.44
CA MET A 52 -15.91 -50.52 -24.48
C MET A 52 -16.51 -50.05 -23.15
N ALA A 53 -17.53 -50.78 -22.71
CA ALA A 53 -18.25 -50.59 -21.46
C ALA A 53 -17.42 -51.05 -20.25
N LEU A 54 -17.63 -50.42 -19.09
CA LEU A 54 -17.53 -51.11 -17.79
C LEU A 54 -18.46 -50.46 -16.77
N SER A 55 -19.36 -51.28 -16.21
CA SER A 55 -20.34 -50.95 -15.18
C SER A 55 -19.71 -50.51 -13.85
N LEU A 56 -20.37 -49.60 -13.14
CA LEU A 56 -20.39 -49.62 -11.68
C LEU A 56 -21.80 -49.32 -11.16
N HIS A 57 -22.25 -50.19 -10.26
CA HIS A 57 -23.56 -50.25 -9.63
C HIS A 57 -23.96 -48.97 -8.90
N LEU A 58 -25.18 -48.46 -9.17
CA LEU A 58 -25.95 -47.65 -8.22
C LEU A 58 -26.85 -48.57 -7.40
N SER A 59 -26.74 -48.48 -6.07
CA SER A 59 -27.77 -48.94 -5.14
C SER A 59 -28.70 -47.78 -4.82
N LEU A 60 -29.97 -47.95 -5.16
CA LEU A 60 -31.09 -47.08 -4.76
C LEU A 60 -31.56 -47.50 -3.36
N SER A 61 -31.65 -46.53 -2.44
CA SER A 61 -32.60 -46.61 -1.34
C SER A 61 -33.39 -45.31 -1.26
N HIS A 62 -34.67 -45.48 -0.97
CA HIS A 62 -35.80 -44.62 -1.28
C HIS A 62 -36.32 -43.97 0.01
N LYS A 63 -37.02 -42.82 -0.15
CA LYS A 63 -38.06 -42.23 0.75
C LYS A 63 -37.52 -41.38 1.92
N ASN A 64 -38.11 -40.25 2.33
CA ASN A 64 -39.30 -39.48 1.92
C ASN A 64 -39.13 -38.06 2.51
N PHE A 65 -39.54 -37.02 1.79
CA PHE A 65 -39.73 -35.67 2.35
C PHE A 65 -41.22 -35.36 2.43
N SER A 66 -41.69 -34.96 3.61
CA SER A 66 -42.99 -34.34 3.84
C SER A 66 -42.80 -33.03 4.62
N ASN A 67 -43.36 -31.97 4.05
CA ASN A 67 -43.48 -30.56 4.49
C ASN A 67 -44.62 -30.43 5.55
N PRO A 68 -45.02 -29.23 6.06
CA PRO A 68 -44.33 -28.02 6.58
C PRO A 68 -45.01 -27.41 7.87
N PHE A 69 -44.68 -26.14 8.23
CA PHE A 69 -45.24 -25.23 9.28
C PHE A 69 -44.66 -25.39 10.71
N ALA A 70 -44.41 -24.38 11.56
CA ALA A 70 -44.93 -23.00 11.68
C ALA A 70 -43.96 -22.04 12.44
N SER A 71 -44.36 -20.76 12.41
CA SER A 71 -43.90 -19.52 13.07
C SER A 71 -43.51 -19.54 14.56
N PHE A 72 -42.62 -18.63 14.99
CA PHE A 72 -42.43 -18.28 16.40
C PHE A 72 -42.09 -16.80 16.68
N SER A 73 -42.75 -16.25 17.72
CA SER A 73 -42.35 -15.17 18.65
C SER A 73 -43.37 -15.16 19.81
N PRO A 74 -43.14 -14.49 20.97
CA PRO A 74 -41.92 -14.30 21.78
C PRO A 74 -42.18 -14.51 23.32
N ALA A 75 -41.21 -14.11 24.17
CA ALA A 75 -41.23 -14.01 25.66
C ALA A 75 -40.88 -15.30 26.46
N THR A 76 -40.21 -15.33 27.63
CA THR A 76 -39.94 -14.36 28.71
C THR A 76 -38.81 -14.86 29.65
N LYS A 77 -38.16 -13.90 30.34
CA LYS A 77 -37.31 -13.88 31.58
C LYS A 77 -37.06 -15.12 32.47
N LEU A 78 -35.77 -15.20 32.90
CA LEU A 78 -35.11 -15.61 34.18
C LEU A 78 -35.83 -16.47 35.25
N PRO A 79 -35.07 -17.34 35.97
CA PRO A 79 -34.61 -16.94 37.32
C PRO A 79 -33.20 -17.43 37.76
N THR A 80 -32.84 -16.93 38.94
CA THR A 80 -31.61 -16.86 39.72
C THR A 80 -31.24 -18.12 40.55
N THR A 81 -29.91 -18.27 40.77
CA THR A 81 -29.16 -18.80 41.95
C THR A 81 -29.35 -20.25 42.44
N ILE A 82 -28.23 -21.00 42.61
CA ILE A 82 -27.99 -21.97 43.71
C ILE A 82 -26.47 -22.08 44.01
N HIS A 83 -26.20 -22.18 45.32
CA HIS A 83 -24.93 -22.35 46.06
C HIS A 83 -24.07 -23.57 45.69
N ILE A 84 -22.75 -23.46 45.92
CA ILE A 84 -21.88 -24.64 46.17
C ILE A 84 -20.93 -24.39 47.37
N ASN A 85 -20.84 -25.43 48.19
CA ASN A 85 -20.20 -25.57 49.50
C ASN A 85 -18.67 -25.45 49.52
N SER A 86 -18.19 -24.91 50.64
CA SER A 86 -16.85 -25.05 51.18
C SER A 86 -16.64 -26.42 51.83
N HIS A 87 -15.60 -27.17 51.46
CA HIS A 87 -14.62 -27.78 52.37
C HIS A 87 -13.65 -28.69 51.61
N LEU A 88 -12.44 -28.78 52.17
CA LEU A 88 -11.29 -29.63 51.82
C LEU A 88 -10.38 -29.09 50.70
N LEU A 89 -9.24 -28.54 51.10
CA LEU A 89 -7.93 -29.11 50.75
C LEU A 89 -6.83 -28.58 51.68
N LYS A 90 -5.98 -29.52 52.09
CA LYS A 90 -4.94 -29.42 53.12
C LYS A 90 -3.79 -28.50 52.68
N SER A 91 -3.22 -27.84 53.69
CA SER A 91 -1.96 -27.09 53.65
C SER A 91 -0.83 -27.89 53.01
N ILE A 92 -0.28 -27.37 51.91
CA ILE A 92 1.05 -27.70 51.40
C ILE A 92 1.86 -26.41 51.40
N HIS A 93 2.89 -26.35 52.25
CA HIS A 93 3.89 -25.29 52.25
C HIS A 93 4.62 -25.27 50.91
N SER A 94 4.45 -24.19 50.15
CA SER A 94 5.30 -23.86 49.00
C SER A 94 6.12 -22.61 49.33
N LYS A 95 7.43 -22.71 49.07
CA LYS A 95 8.40 -21.61 49.19
C LYS A 95 7.96 -20.40 48.34
N PRO A 96 8.26 -19.15 48.73
CA PRO A 96 7.86 -17.99 47.96
C PRO A 96 8.64 -17.99 46.63
N TYR A 97 7.93 -18.28 45.53
CA TYR A 97 8.39 -17.90 44.21
C TYR A 97 8.26 -16.39 44.09
N TYR A 98 9.39 -15.70 43.91
CA TYR A 98 9.42 -14.31 43.48
C TYR A 98 8.81 -14.22 42.08
N ILE A 99 7.51 -13.93 42.01
CA ILE A 99 6.88 -13.45 40.79
C ILE A 99 7.36 -12.02 40.62
N LYS A 100 8.35 -11.79 39.74
CA LYS A 100 8.59 -10.45 39.19
C LYS A 100 7.28 -10.03 38.53
N LYS A 101 6.51 -9.15 39.19
CA LYS A 101 5.41 -8.43 38.56
C LYS A 101 6.04 -7.56 37.47
N CYS A 102 5.95 -7.99 36.21
CA CYS A 102 6.17 -7.09 35.10
C CYS A 102 4.99 -6.11 35.10
N HIS A 103 5.24 -4.88 35.52
CA HIS A 103 4.30 -3.79 35.33
C HIS A 103 4.34 -3.39 33.84
N ALA A 104 3.18 -3.06 33.27
CA ALA A 104 3.16 -2.27 32.04
C ALA A 104 3.81 -0.92 32.37
N VAL A 105 4.78 -0.49 31.56
CA VAL A 105 5.64 0.68 31.82
C VAL A 105 4.83 2.00 31.90
N ALA A 106 3.56 2.00 31.49
CA ALA A 106 2.69 3.17 31.46
C ALA A 106 2.13 3.60 32.84
N ASP A 107 2.22 2.80 33.90
CA ASP A 107 1.60 3.10 35.21
C ASP A 107 2.60 3.23 36.37
N ALA A 108 3.59 4.13 36.27
CA ALA A 108 4.42 4.51 37.41
C ALA A 108 4.22 5.99 37.78
N PRO A 109 3.85 6.32 39.05
CA PRO A 109 3.75 7.70 39.48
C PRO A 109 5.15 8.32 39.66
N THR A 110 5.27 9.58 39.24
CA THR A 110 6.46 10.44 39.32
C THR A 110 6.98 10.57 40.76
N ALA A 111 8.04 9.82 41.08
CA ALA A 111 8.89 10.10 42.22
C ALA A 111 10.35 9.81 41.85
N ILE A 112 11.20 10.83 41.93
CA ILE A 112 12.65 10.76 41.65
C ILE A 112 13.37 10.35 42.94
N PRO A 113 14.14 9.24 42.97
CA PRO A 113 15.16 9.01 43.99
C PRO A 113 16.55 9.40 43.47
N PRO A 114 17.50 9.74 44.38
CA PRO A 114 18.79 10.28 44.01
C PRO A 114 19.77 9.20 43.52
N SER A 115 20.70 9.66 42.67
CA SER A 115 21.82 8.98 42.03
C SER A 115 22.43 7.79 42.79
N LEU A 116 22.35 6.62 42.17
CA LEU A 116 23.25 5.50 42.38
C LEU A 116 23.86 5.14 41.02
N ASP A 117 25.19 5.04 41.00
CA ASP A 117 26.01 4.75 39.84
C ASP A 117 25.53 3.47 39.14
N ALA A 118 25.09 3.61 37.89
CA ALA A 118 24.64 2.49 37.08
C ALA A 118 25.82 1.84 36.37
N GLU A 119 26.13 0.61 36.76
CA GLU A 119 26.91 -0.31 35.94
C GLU A 119 26.21 -0.56 34.59
N ASP A 120 27.03 -0.65 33.55
CA ASP A 120 26.71 -0.68 32.13
C ASP A 120 25.97 -1.99 31.76
N ASP A 121 24.63 -1.95 31.75
CA ASP A 121 23.79 -3.06 31.27
C ASP A 121 23.82 -3.07 29.72
N ALA A 122 24.76 -3.83 29.16
CA ALA A 122 25.13 -3.85 27.74
C ALA A 122 24.05 -4.36 26.75
N HIS A 123 22.79 -4.48 27.16
CA HIS A 123 21.64 -4.83 26.30
C HIS A 123 20.36 -4.10 26.77
N GLY A 124 20.33 -2.76 26.70
CA GLY A 124 19.17 -1.97 27.12
C GLY A 124 18.80 -0.88 26.12
N VAL A 125 17.51 -0.78 25.82
CA VAL A 125 16.74 0.33 25.22
C VAL A 125 17.57 1.59 24.89
N LEU A 126 17.57 2.03 23.63
CA LEU A 126 18.25 3.26 23.20
C LEU A 126 17.76 4.47 24.01
N ILE A 127 18.50 4.89 25.04
CA ILE A 127 18.69 6.32 25.39
C ILE A 127 20.10 6.48 26.00
N GLY A 128 21.11 6.50 25.14
CA GLY A 128 22.37 7.17 25.42
C GLY A 128 22.46 8.38 24.48
N PRO A 129 22.80 9.59 24.96
CA PRO A 129 22.91 10.76 24.12
C PRO A 129 23.99 10.55 23.06
N SER A 130 23.61 10.71 21.80
CA SER A 130 24.46 10.47 20.62
C SER A 130 25.38 11.64 20.29
N SER A 131 25.21 12.78 20.96
CA SER A 131 26.03 13.98 20.83
C SER A 131 26.22 14.68 22.18
N GLU A 132 27.25 15.53 22.29
CA GLU A 132 27.43 16.41 23.45
C GLU A 132 26.30 17.43 23.59
N GLU A 133 25.67 17.83 22.48
CA GLU A 133 24.50 18.72 22.45
C GLU A 133 23.26 18.02 23.07
N GLU A 134 23.02 16.74 22.73
CA GLU A 134 21.99 15.93 23.38
C GLU A 134 22.28 15.69 24.88
N ARG A 135 23.56 15.65 25.30
CA ARG A 135 23.95 15.58 26.73
C ARG A 135 23.63 16.86 27.49
N ARG A 136 23.65 18.02 26.83
CA ARG A 136 23.45 19.34 27.45
C ARG A 136 21.98 19.75 27.52
N GLY A 137 21.08 19.02 26.85
CA GLY A 137 19.64 19.32 26.85
C GLY A 137 19.25 20.51 25.97
N ASP A 138 20.21 21.08 25.22
CA ASP A 138 19.97 22.17 24.28
C ASP A 138 19.40 21.57 22.98
N GLY A 139 18.08 21.46 22.90
CA GLY A 139 17.40 21.06 21.67
C GLY A 139 17.69 22.07 20.57
N VAL A 140 18.52 21.70 19.58
CA VAL A 140 18.78 22.54 18.41
C VAL A 140 17.51 22.57 17.55
N VAL A 141 16.67 23.59 17.79
CA VAL A 141 15.54 23.92 16.91
C VAL A 141 16.11 24.57 15.67
N VAL A 142 15.78 24.01 14.51
CA VAL A 142 16.20 24.54 13.21
C VAL A 142 15.01 25.23 12.57
N ASP A 143 15.24 26.42 12.02
CA ASP A 143 14.23 27.11 11.23
C ASP A 143 13.89 26.25 9.99
N TYR A 144 12.64 25.83 9.91
CA TYR A 144 12.11 24.97 8.88
C TYR A 144 10.74 25.49 8.51
N ASN A 145 10.43 25.55 7.22
CA ASN A 145 9.12 25.94 6.74
C ASN A 145 8.64 24.90 5.74
N TRP A 146 7.63 24.13 6.12
CA TRP A 146 7.06 23.08 5.27
C TRP A 146 6.55 23.61 3.93
N THR A 147 6.16 24.89 3.83
CA THR A 147 5.71 25.47 2.55
C THR A 147 6.87 25.71 1.58
N GLU A 148 8.10 25.87 2.08
CA GLU A 148 9.29 26.11 1.26
C GLU A 148 10.00 24.80 0.89
N GLU A 149 9.20 23.81 0.51
CA GLU A 149 9.64 22.47 0.15
C GLU A 149 8.94 21.94 -1.09
N TRP A 150 9.60 20.99 -1.77
CA TRP A 150 9.02 20.25 -2.87
C TRP A 150 8.34 18.97 -2.38
N TYR A 151 7.07 18.80 -2.75
CA TYR A 151 6.30 17.59 -2.45
C TYR A 151 6.01 16.80 -3.71
N PRO A 152 6.13 15.46 -3.67
CA PRO A 152 5.75 14.59 -4.78
C PRO A 152 4.23 14.56 -4.88
N LEU A 153 3.68 15.05 -6.00
CA LEU A 153 2.24 15.08 -6.23
C LEU A 153 1.74 13.80 -6.89
N TYR A 154 2.38 13.37 -7.97
CA TYR A 154 1.85 12.31 -8.82
C TYR A 154 2.92 11.73 -9.76
N LEU A 155 2.66 10.56 -10.34
CA LEU A 155 3.48 10.03 -11.44
C LEU A 155 3.08 10.71 -12.74
N THR A 156 4.04 11.27 -13.47
CA THR A 156 3.81 12.01 -14.72
C THR A 156 3.02 11.19 -15.75
N LYS A 157 3.33 9.88 -15.86
CA LYS A 157 2.66 8.94 -16.77
C LYS A 157 1.19 8.69 -16.45
N ASP A 158 0.80 8.92 -15.19
CA ASP A 158 -0.54 8.62 -14.69
C ASP A 158 -1.42 9.88 -14.62
N VAL A 159 -0.86 11.09 -14.80
CA VAL A 159 -1.64 12.33 -14.92
C VAL A 159 -2.63 12.20 -16.09
N PRO A 160 -3.94 12.44 -15.91
CA PRO A 160 -4.91 12.42 -16.99
C PRO A 160 -4.57 13.43 -18.08
N ASP A 161 -4.87 13.09 -19.33
CA ASP A 161 -4.59 13.96 -20.48
C ASP A 161 -5.75 14.94 -20.74
N ASP A 162 -6.94 14.64 -20.25
CA ASP A 162 -8.22 15.31 -20.58
C ASP A 162 -9.06 15.71 -19.36
N ALA A 163 -8.54 15.55 -18.14
CA ALA A 163 -9.26 15.83 -16.91
C ALA A 163 -8.37 16.47 -15.82
N PRO A 164 -8.92 17.39 -15.02
CA PRO A 164 -8.24 17.87 -13.82
C PRO A 164 -8.20 16.82 -12.72
N LEU A 165 -7.17 16.86 -11.88
CA LEU A 165 -6.94 15.93 -10.78
C LEU A 165 -6.85 16.69 -9.45
N GLY A 166 -7.76 16.40 -8.52
CA GLY A 166 -7.73 16.94 -7.16
C GLY A 166 -6.71 16.19 -6.29
N LEU A 167 -5.85 16.93 -5.58
CA LEU A 167 -4.79 16.42 -4.71
C LEU A 167 -4.68 17.30 -3.46
N ASN A 168 -4.09 16.79 -2.38
CA ASN A 168 -3.80 17.62 -1.20
C ASN A 168 -2.36 17.49 -0.73
N VAL A 169 -1.85 18.56 -0.10
CA VAL A 169 -0.64 18.54 0.74
C VAL A 169 -0.98 19.22 2.06
N PHE A 170 -0.88 18.52 3.19
CA PHE A 170 -1.29 19.03 4.51
C PHE A 170 -2.67 19.73 4.48
N ASP A 171 -3.67 19.07 3.92
CA ASP A 171 -5.05 19.57 3.76
C ASP A 171 -5.21 20.82 2.88
N LYS A 172 -4.13 21.32 2.26
CA LYS A 172 -4.22 22.32 1.18
C LYS A 172 -4.65 21.63 -0.11
N GLN A 173 -5.78 22.06 -0.65
CA GLN A 173 -6.41 21.47 -1.83
C GLN A 173 -5.79 22.05 -3.10
N LEU A 174 -5.36 21.16 -3.99
CA LEU A 174 -4.63 21.45 -5.23
C LEU A 174 -5.33 20.79 -6.40
N VAL A 175 -5.32 21.44 -7.57
CA VAL A 175 -5.80 20.87 -8.83
C VAL A 175 -4.67 20.82 -9.84
N LEU A 176 -4.29 19.61 -10.25
CA LEU A 176 -3.26 19.34 -11.25
C LEU A 176 -3.89 18.97 -12.60
N TYR A 177 -3.43 19.56 -13.69
CA TYR A 177 -3.90 19.23 -15.05
C TYR A 177 -2.85 19.54 -16.11
N LYS A 178 -3.07 19.09 -17.34
CA LYS A 178 -2.30 19.50 -18.52
C LYS A 178 -3.09 20.55 -19.27
N ASP A 179 -2.48 21.68 -19.59
CA ASP A 179 -3.12 22.72 -20.40
C ASP A 179 -3.13 22.38 -21.91
N GLY A 180 -3.62 23.31 -22.73
CA GLY A 180 -3.70 23.12 -24.19
C GLY A 180 -2.36 22.99 -24.89
N GLN A 181 -1.26 23.34 -24.22
CA GLN A 181 0.11 23.19 -24.69
C GLN A 181 0.73 21.88 -24.18
N GLY A 182 0.01 21.12 -23.34
CA GLY A 182 0.50 19.92 -22.68
C GLY A 182 1.38 20.21 -21.46
N GLU A 183 1.46 21.47 -21.01
CA GLU A 183 2.24 21.86 -19.83
C GLU A 183 1.47 21.52 -18.55
N LEU A 184 2.18 21.04 -17.53
CA LEU A 184 1.59 20.73 -16.23
C LEU A 184 1.29 22.03 -15.49
N ARG A 185 0.05 22.19 -15.02
CA ARG A 185 -0.42 23.33 -14.25
C ARG A 185 -0.99 22.86 -12.91
N CYS A 186 -0.71 23.61 -11.86
CA CYS A 186 -1.25 23.34 -10.52
C CYS A 186 -1.81 24.60 -9.91
N HIS A 187 -3.06 24.56 -9.45
CA HIS A 187 -3.73 25.69 -8.81
C HIS A 187 -4.30 25.31 -7.45
N GLU A 188 -4.66 26.29 -6.63
CA GLU A 188 -5.57 26.08 -5.51
C GLU A 188 -6.88 25.50 -6.05
N ASP A 189 -7.35 24.38 -5.50
CA ASP A 189 -8.55 23.67 -5.95
C ASP A 189 -9.83 24.35 -5.46
N ARG A 190 -9.97 25.64 -5.78
CA ARG A 190 -11.02 26.49 -5.26
C ARG A 190 -11.31 27.64 -6.22
N CYS A 191 -12.49 27.60 -6.81
CA CYS A 191 -12.97 28.65 -7.69
C CYS A 191 -13.15 29.97 -6.90
N PRO A 192 -12.55 31.10 -7.34
CA PRO A 192 -12.67 32.38 -6.64
C PRO A 192 -14.09 32.96 -6.66
N HIS A 193 -14.99 32.43 -7.51
CA HIS A 193 -16.37 32.87 -7.58
C HIS A 193 -17.19 32.42 -6.35
N ARG A 194 -17.30 31.11 -6.12
CA ARG A 194 -18.13 30.52 -5.04
C ARG A 194 -17.55 29.24 -4.44
N LEU A 195 -16.22 29.14 -4.43
CA LEU A 195 -15.44 28.11 -3.73
C LEU A 195 -15.66 26.67 -4.22
N ALA A 196 -16.33 26.48 -5.36
CA ALA A 196 -16.44 25.16 -5.97
C ALA A 196 -15.05 24.59 -6.26
N LYS A 197 -14.88 23.29 -6.04
CA LYS A 197 -13.68 22.57 -6.43
C LYS A 197 -13.54 22.61 -7.95
N LEU A 198 -12.35 22.98 -8.40
CA LEU A 198 -12.00 23.03 -9.82
C LEU A 198 -11.59 21.65 -10.35
N SER A 199 -11.18 20.73 -9.47
CA SER A 199 -10.90 19.33 -9.77
C SER A 199 -12.16 18.54 -10.16
N GLU A 200 -13.34 18.98 -9.73
CA GLU A 200 -14.65 18.52 -10.24
C GLU A 200 -15.02 19.21 -11.56
N GLY A 201 -14.09 19.97 -12.14
CA GLY A 201 -14.22 20.71 -13.38
C GLY A 201 -14.00 19.85 -14.63
N GLN A 202 -13.72 20.53 -15.74
CA GLN A 202 -13.31 19.90 -16.99
C GLN A 202 -12.28 20.75 -17.72
N LEU A 203 -11.63 20.17 -18.74
CA LEU A 203 -10.72 20.90 -19.62
C LEU A 203 -11.45 21.28 -20.92
N ILE A 204 -11.53 22.58 -21.22
CA ILE A 204 -12.13 23.12 -22.45
C ILE A 204 -11.08 23.97 -23.17
N ASP A 205 -10.74 23.59 -24.41
CA ASP A 205 -9.69 24.22 -25.21
C ASP A 205 -8.37 24.37 -24.43
N GLY A 206 -8.02 23.37 -23.61
CA GLY A 206 -6.81 23.40 -22.78
C GLY A 206 -6.87 24.30 -21.54
N ARG A 207 -8.06 24.80 -21.17
CA ARG A 207 -8.30 25.65 -19.99
C ARG A 207 -9.11 24.92 -18.95
N LEU A 208 -8.87 25.24 -17.68
CA LEU A 208 -9.61 24.69 -16.56
C LEU A 208 -10.96 25.39 -16.43
N GLU A 209 -12.06 24.65 -16.62
CA GLU A 209 -13.42 25.16 -16.48
C GLU A 209 -14.06 24.68 -15.17
N CYS A 210 -14.58 25.62 -14.39
CA CYS A 210 -15.38 25.32 -13.20
C CYS A 210 -16.80 24.88 -13.60
N LEU A 211 -17.19 23.65 -13.30
CA LEU A 211 -18.53 23.12 -13.62
C LEU A 211 -19.69 23.75 -12.84
N TYR A 212 -19.43 24.64 -11.88
CA TYR A 212 -20.53 25.35 -11.22
C TYR A 212 -21.14 26.44 -12.12
N HIS A 213 -20.32 27.24 -12.81
CA HIS A 213 -20.80 28.38 -13.62
C HIS A 213 -20.05 28.56 -14.95
N GLY A 214 -19.15 27.66 -15.32
CA GLY A 214 -18.40 27.71 -16.57
C GLY A 214 -17.29 28.77 -16.63
N TRP A 215 -16.82 29.27 -15.48
CA TRP A 215 -15.66 30.16 -15.45
C TRP A 215 -14.42 29.39 -15.90
N GLN A 216 -13.69 29.92 -16.88
CA GLN A 216 -12.50 29.28 -17.43
C GLN A 216 -11.23 30.03 -17.03
N PHE A 217 -10.21 29.29 -16.64
CA PHE A 217 -8.90 29.78 -16.20
C PHE A 217 -7.79 29.26 -17.12
N GLU A 218 -6.89 30.14 -17.53
CA GLU A 218 -5.70 29.77 -18.31
C GLU A 218 -4.58 29.19 -17.42
N GLY A 219 -3.48 28.76 -18.03
CA GLY A 219 -2.36 28.12 -17.32
C GLY A 219 -1.77 28.95 -16.19
N GLU A 220 -1.71 30.27 -16.35
CA GLU A 220 -1.24 31.22 -15.31
C GLU A 220 -2.33 31.62 -14.30
N GLY A 221 -3.48 30.93 -14.32
CA GLY A 221 -4.55 31.09 -13.34
C GLY A 221 -5.50 32.26 -13.57
N LYS A 222 -5.27 33.09 -14.59
CA LYS A 222 -6.17 34.20 -14.94
C LYS A 222 -7.48 33.68 -15.53
N CYS A 223 -8.61 34.24 -15.10
CA CYS A 223 -9.90 33.96 -15.72
C CYS A 223 -9.99 34.65 -17.09
N VAL A 224 -10.33 33.85 -18.11
CA VAL A 224 -10.40 34.29 -19.51
C VAL A 224 -11.80 34.20 -20.09
N LYS A 225 -12.73 33.54 -19.39
CA LYS A 225 -14.13 33.41 -19.83
C LYS A 225 -15.05 33.32 -18.63
N ILE A 226 -16.10 34.15 -18.64
CA ILE A 226 -17.23 34.09 -17.71
C ILE A 226 -18.50 34.07 -18.57
N PRO A 227 -19.20 32.93 -18.71
CA PRO A 227 -20.34 32.83 -19.63
C PRO A 227 -21.49 33.78 -19.29
N GLN A 228 -21.65 34.14 -18.01
CA GLN A 228 -22.71 35.04 -17.54
C GLN A 228 -22.33 36.52 -17.63
N LEU A 229 -21.11 36.84 -18.07
CA LEU A 229 -20.66 38.22 -18.21
C LEU A 229 -21.16 38.80 -19.55
N PRO A 230 -21.80 39.98 -19.57
CA PRO A 230 -22.22 40.62 -20.83
C PRO A 230 -21.03 40.80 -21.79
N ALA A 231 -21.27 40.69 -23.09
CA ALA A 231 -20.21 40.70 -24.12
C ALA A 231 -19.25 41.91 -24.06
N ASN A 232 -19.75 43.07 -23.60
CA ASN A 232 -18.98 44.30 -23.50
C ASN A 232 -18.40 44.56 -22.11
N ALA A 233 -18.66 43.69 -21.13
CA ALA A 233 -18.15 43.84 -19.77
C ALA A 233 -16.76 43.18 -19.64
N LYS A 234 -15.90 43.81 -18.82
CA LYS A 234 -14.54 43.31 -18.56
C LYS A 234 -14.56 42.28 -17.44
N ILE A 235 -13.78 41.21 -17.60
CA ILE A 235 -13.54 40.25 -16.52
C ILE A 235 -12.82 40.98 -15.36
N PRO A 236 -13.28 40.85 -14.10
CA PRO A 236 -12.61 41.46 -12.96
C PRO A 236 -11.14 41.01 -12.85
N GLN A 237 -10.22 41.93 -12.55
CA GLN A 237 -8.80 41.60 -12.40
C GLN A 237 -8.53 40.62 -11.25
N SER A 238 -9.39 40.59 -10.24
CA SER A 238 -9.32 39.65 -9.12
C SER A 238 -9.85 38.25 -9.45
N ALA A 239 -10.39 38.03 -10.66
CA ALA A 239 -10.83 36.72 -11.10
C ALA A 239 -9.63 35.85 -11.51
N CYS A 240 -8.78 35.52 -10.54
CA CYS A 240 -7.62 34.66 -10.72
C CYS A 240 -7.64 33.55 -9.67
N VAL A 241 -7.23 32.35 -10.07
CA VAL A 241 -6.90 31.28 -9.13
C VAL A 241 -5.45 31.45 -8.68
N LYS A 242 -5.14 30.98 -7.46
CA LYS A 242 -3.75 30.96 -6.99
C LYS A 242 -3.03 29.80 -7.67
N THR A 243 -1.84 30.07 -8.18
CA THR A 243 -1.02 29.10 -8.90
C THR A 243 0.07 28.54 -7.99
N TYR A 244 0.39 27.26 -8.14
CA TYR A 244 1.50 26.60 -7.48
C TYR A 244 2.52 26.17 -8.53
N GLU A 245 3.79 26.40 -8.23
CA GLU A 245 4.89 25.99 -9.10
C GLU A 245 5.02 24.47 -9.11
N VAL A 246 5.11 23.89 -10.32
CA VAL A 246 5.32 22.46 -10.51
C VAL A 246 6.57 22.17 -11.33
N LYS A 247 7.22 21.05 -11.00
CA LYS A 247 8.39 20.58 -11.73
C LYS A 247 8.27 19.08 -11.97
N GLU A 248 8.41 18.68 -13.23
CA GLU A 248 8.62 17.26 -13.56
C GLU A 248 10.10 16.92 -13.36
N SER A 249 10.38 15.87 -12.59
CA SER A 249 11.72 15.33 -12.38
C SER A 249 11.67 13.82 -12.23
N GLN A 250 12.42 13.12 -13.09
CA GLN A 250 12.58 11.67 -13.11
C GLN A 250 11.24 10.90 -13.10
N GLY A 251 10.22 11.40 -13.82
CA GLY A 251 8.90 10.77 -13.94
C GLY A 251 7.91 11.04 -12.79
N VAL A 252 8.23 12.00 -11.92
CA VAL A 252 7.39 12.46 -10.82
C VAL A 252 7.10 13.94 -10.99
N VAL A 253 5.85 14.34 -10.78
CA VAL A 253 5.43 15.75 -10.69
C VAL A 253 5.64 16.20 -9.25
N TRP A 254 6.43 17.25 -9.06
CA TRP A 254 6.69 17.89 -7.77
C TRP A 254 5.96 19.22 -7.70
N VAL A 255 5.51 19.62 -6.51
CA VAL A 255 4.92 20.95 -6.26
C VAL A 255 5.69 21.68 -5.17
N TRP A 256 5.90 22.98 -5.39
CA TRP A 256 6.40 23.90 -4.37
C TRP A 256 5.22 24.51 -3.63
N MET A 257 5.17 24.37 -2.30
CA MET A 257 3.97 24.70 -1.52
C MET A 257 3.86 26.17 -1.10
N SER A 258 4.88 26.99 -1.34
CA SER A 258 4.85 28.40 -0.99
C SER A 258 4.30 29.24 -2.14
N LEU A 259 3.29 30.04 -1.81
CA LEU A 259 2.75 31.08 -2.70
C LEU A 259 3.44 32.43 -2.52
N LYS A 260 4.34 32.54 -1.53
CA LYS A 260 4.97 33.81 -1.13
C LYS A 260 6.42 33.90 -1.55
N THR A 261 7.09 32.75 -1.67
CA THR A 261 8.52 32.67 -1.96
C THR A 261 8.75 31.90 -3.26
N PRO A 262 9.72 32.33 -4.08
CA PRO A 262 10.02 31.66 -5.34
C PRO A 262 10.49 30.22 -5.09
N PRO A 263 10.25 29.30 -6.06
CA PRO A 263 10.67 27.92 -5.92
C PRO A 263 12.19 27.80 -5.85
N ASN A 264 12.71 27.07 -4.86
CA ASN A 264 14.12 26.71 -4.82
C ASN A 264 14.33 25.35 -5.51
N PHE A 265 14.84 25.36 -6.74
CA PHE A 265 15.05 24.14 -7.52
C PHE A 265 16.18 23.24 -7.00
N GLU A 266 17.09 23.74 -6.17
CA GLU A 266 18.14 22.92 -5.53
C GLU A 266 17.55 21.93 -4.50
N LYS A 267 16.34 22.22 -3.99
CA LYS A 267 15.61 21.33 -3.09
C LYS A 267 14.87 20.19 -3.79
N VAL A 268 14.78 20.19 -5.13
CA VAL A 268 14.16 19.08 -5.87
C VAL A 268 15.06 17.84 -5.75
N PRO A 269 14.57 16.72 -5.18
CA PRO A 269 15.40 15.54 -5.01
C PRO A 269 15.87 14.96 -6.35
N TRP A 270 17.13 14.49 -6.37
CA TRP A 270 17.72 13.77 -7.50
C TRP A 270 18.14 12.38 -7.07
N PHE A 271 17.73 11.36 -7.82
CA PHE A 271 18.00 9.96 -7.52
C PHE A 271 18.98 9.38 -8.54
N GLU A 272 20.22 9.21 -8.13
CA GLU A 272 21.32 8.79 -9.02
C GLU A 272 21.02 7.46 -9.72
N ASN A 273 20.51 6.46 -8.98
CA ASN A 273 20.21 5.15 -9.55
C ASN A 273 19.20 5.21 -10.70
N PHE A 274 18.24 6.13 -10.67
CA PHE A 274 17.24 6.31 -11.73
C PHE A 274 17.80 6.99 -12.98
N ALA A 275 18.95 7.64 -12.90
CA ALA A 275 19.65 8.22 -14.04
C ALA A 275 20.61 7.23 -14.73
N ARG A 276 20.89 6.08 -14.09
CA ARG A 276 21.86 5.10 -14.61
C ARG A 276 21.35 4.42 -15.89
N PRO A 277 22.22 4.20 -16.89
CA PRO A 277 21.87 3.43 -18.08
C PRO A 277 21.35 2.03 -17.74
N GLY A 278 20.23 1.64 -18.35
CA GLY A 278 19.62 0.32 -18.16
C GLY A 278 18.84 0.14 -16.85
N PHE A 279 18.81 1.13 -15.97
CA PHE A 279 17.97 1.10 -14.77
C PHE A 279 16.49 1.15 -15.15
N GLN A 280 15.70 0.21 -14.64
CA GLN A 280 14.27 0.11 -14.94
C GLN A 280 13.45 0.02 -13.67
N ASP A 281 12.53 0.96 -13.48
CA ASP A 281 11.64 0.98 -12.34
C ASP A 281 10.21 0.53 -12.64
N THR A 282 9.55 0.05 -11.59
CA THR A 282 8.11 -0.12 -11.53
C THR A 282 7.61 0.83 -10.46
N SER A 283 6.81 1.80 -10.90
CA SER A 283 6.33 2.92 -10.09
C SER A 283 4.80 2.87 -9.95
N THR A 284 4.29 3.01 -8.73
CA THR A 284 2.86 2.98 -8.38
C THR A 284 2.50 4.04 -7.34
N ILE A 285 1.25 4.47 -7.32
CA ILE A 285 0.69 5.46 -6.37
C ILE A 285 -0.31 4.75 -5.46
N HIS A 286 -0.28 5.05 -4.16
CA HIS A 286 -1.25 4.55 -3.18
C HIS A 286 -1.66 5.64 -2.21
N GLU A 287 -2.96 5.84 -2.03
CA GLU A 287 -3.52 6.60 -0.90
C GLU A 287 -3.76 5.68 0.30
N LEU A 288 -3.51 6.19 1.50
CA LEU A 288 -3.47 5.42 2.74
C LEU A 288 -4.18 6.18 3.88
N PRO A 289 -5.03 5.51 4.69
CA PRO A 289 -5.85 6.14 5.72
C PRO A 289 -5.13 6.26 7.08
N TYR A 290 -3.92 6.82 7.06
CA TYR A 290 -3.14 7.15 8.26
C TYR A 290 -2.06 8.19 7.94
N ASP A 291 -1.54 8.85 8.98
CA ASP A 291 -0.57 9.94 8.84
C ASP A 291 0.74 9.52 8.18
N HIS A 292 1.34 10.46 7.46
CA HIS A 292 2.58 10.26 6.71
C HIS A 292 3.78 9.89 7.61
N SER A 293 3.81 10.36 8.85
CA SER A 293 4.88 10.07 9.81
C SER A 293 4.87 8.58 10.17
N ILE A 294 3.70 8.01 10.45
CA ILE A 294 3.52 6.59 10.76
C ILE A 294 3.89 5.73 9.55
N LEU A 295 3.53 6.18 8.35
CA LEU A 295 3.94 5.52 7.12
C LEU A 295 5.48 5.51 6.96
N LEU A 296 6.15 6.65 7.17
CA LEU A 296 7.60 6.74 7.09
C LEU A 296 8.27 5.83 8.14
N GLU A 297 7.79 5.85 9.38
CA GLU A 297 8.30 4.97 10.44
C GLU A 297 8.15 3.49 10.05
N ASN A 298 7.01 3.08 9.50
CA ASN A 298 6.79 1.72 9.05
C ASN A 298 7.76 1.31 7.91
N LEU A 299 8.02 2.20 6.95
CA LEU A 299 8.95 1.92 5.85
C LEU A 299 10.42 1.92 6.31
N MET A 300 10.73 2.62 7.40
CA MET A 300 12.04 2.66 8.03
C MET A 300 12.31 1.47 8.96
N ASP A 301 11.29 0.69 9.31
CA ASP A 301 11.39 -0.47 10.20
C ASP A 301 11.49 -1.78 9.38
N PRO A 302 12.69 -2.29 9.07
CA PRO A 302 12.83 -3.57 8.41
C PRO A 302 12.47 -4.79 9.28
N ALA A 303 12.32 -4.66 10.60
CA ALA A 303 12.10 -5.80 11.50
C ALA A 303 10.70 -6.39 11.36
N HIS A 304 9.69 -5.60 11.01
CA HIS A 304 8.34 -6.11 10.79
C HIS A 304 8.20 -6.93 9.50
N ILE A 305 9.08 -6.75 8.50
CA ILE A 305 8.90 -7.31 7.15
C ILE A 305 8.69 -8.84 7.17
N PRO A 306 9.55 -9.65 7.83
CA PRO A 306 9.38 -11.10 7.87
C PRO A 306 8.12 -11.54 8.62
N ILE A 307 7.62 -10.70 9.54
CA ILE A 307 6.52 -11.01 10.45
C ILE A 307 5.16 -10.63 9.84
N SER A 308 5.01 -9.38 9.40
CA SER A 308 3.75 -8.83 8.88
C SER A 308 3.45 -9.29 7.46
N HIS A 309 4.49 -9.59 6.68
CA HIS A 309 4.36 -10.05 5.30
C HIS A 309 4.69 -11.54 5.14
N ASP A 310 4.65 -12.33 6.21
CA ASP A 310 4.92 -13.77 6.15
C ASP A 310 4.17 -14.45 4.99
N ARG A 311 4.94 -15.08 4.10
CA ARG A 311 4.44 -15.81 2.90
C ARG A 311 3.56 -14.95 1.98
N THR A 312 3.70 -13.63 2.05
CA THR A 312 3.00 -12.70 1.15
C THR A 312 3.59 -12.80 -0.25
N ASP A 313 4.93 -12.88 -0.28
CA ASP A 313 5.74 -13.33 -1.39
C ASP A 313 6.70 -14.44 -0.90
N TRP A 314 7.65 -14.84 -1.74
CA TRP A 314 8.63 -15.88 -1.43
C TRP A 314 9.86 -15.36 -0.65
N THR A 315 9.97 -14.05 -0.43
CA THR A 315 11.12 -13.39 0.22
C THR A 315 10.86 -13.09 1.69
N ALA A 316 9.62 -12.82 2.07
CA ALA A 316 9.24 -12.59 3.47
C ALA A 316 8.86 -13.91 4.16
N LYS A 317 9.78 -14.45 4.95
CA LYS A 317 9.59 -15.66 5.76
C LYS A 317 9.67 -15.31 7.23
N ARG A 318 8.66 -15.66 8.02
CA ARG A 318 8.65 -15.40 9.46
C ARG A 318 9.90 -15.93 10.17
N GLU A 319 10.44 -17.03 9.67
CA GLU A 319 11.62 -17.71 10.20
C GLU A 319 12.92 -16.90 10.03
N ASP A 320 12.94 -15.90 9.14
CA ASP A 320 14.10 -15.04 8.90
C ASP A 320 14.22 -13.86 9.89
N ALA A 321 13.22 -13.67 10.77
CA ALA A 321 13.20 -12.64 11.79
C ALA A 321 14.38 -12.79 12.77
N GLN A 322 15.18 -11.74 12.92
CA GLN A 322 16.38 -11.72 13.74
C GLN A 322 16.77 -10.28 14.10
N ALA A 323 17.75 -10.13 15.00
CA ALA A 323 18.34 -8.83 15.30
C ALA A 323 18.99 -8.22 14.05
N LEU A 324 18.80 -6.91 13.90
CA LEU A 324 19.37 -6.13 12.82
C LEU A 324 20.50 -5.25 13.35
N ARG A 325 21.46 -4.98 12.48
CA ARG A 325 22.55 -4.04 12.72
C ARG A 325 22.25 -2.75 11.97
N PHE A 326 22.42 -1.63 12.65
CA PHE A 326 22.29 -0.29 12.09
C PHE A 326 23.57 0.50 12.33
N GLU A 327 24.01 1.23 11.32
CA GLU A 327 25.15 2.13 11.36
C GLU A 327 24.73 3.46 10.76
N VAL A 328 24.46 4.44 11.63
CA VAL A 328 24.12 5.80 11.21
C VAL A 328 25.39 6.52 10.78
N THR A 329 25.47 6.93 9.52
CA THR A 329 26.67 7.58 8.96
C THR A 329 26.48 9.08 8.80
N GLU A 330 25.25 9.57 8.76
CA GLU A 330 24.93 10.98 8.48
C GLU A 330 23.71 11.44 9.27
N ARG A 331 23.79 12.65 9.84
CA ARG A 331 22.66 13.38 10.44
C ARG A 331 22.73 14.84 10.02
N THR A 332 21.65 15.36 9.45
CA THR A 332 21.51 16.75 9.02
C THR A 332 20.13 17.29 9.39
N HIS A 333 19.93 18.60 9.25
CA HIS A 333 18.58 19.17 9.36
C HIS A 333 17.65 18.73 8.21
N ARG A 334 18.21 18.21 7.11
CA ARG A 334 17.46 17.65 5.96
C ARG A 334 17.19 16.15 6.10
N GLY A 335 17.66 15.48 7.16
CA GLY A 335 17.41 14.05 7.37
C GLY A 335 18.65 13.30 7.81
N PHE A 336 18.71 12.00 7.51
CA PHE A 336 19.77 11.11 7.98
C PHE A 336 19.98 9.95 7.02
N ALA A 337 21.14 9.29 7.14
CA ALA A 337 21.45 8.13 6.31
C ALA A 337 22.38 7.15 7.02
N GLY A 338 22.41 5.91 6.53
CA GLY A 338 23.38 4.93 6.94
C GLY A 338 23.09 3.53 6.47
N ARG A 339 23.86 2.57 6.99
CA ARG A 339 23.82 1.18 6.56
C ARG A 339 23.04 0.33 7.54
N TRP A 340 22.32 -0.65 7.03
CA TRP A 340 21.65 -1.65 7.84
C TRP A 340 21.64 -3.02 7.18
N GLY A 341 21.48 -4.05 8.00
CA GLY A 341 21.40 -5.43 7.53
C GLY A 341 21.13 -6.40 8.67
N LYS A 342 21.08 -7.68 8.34
CA LYS A 342 20.99 -8.75 9.34
C LYS A 342 22.27 -8.78 10.16
N GLU A 343 22.17 -8.90 11.48
CA GLU A 343 23.37 -8.94 12.34
C GLU A 343 24.31 -10.09 11.96
N LYS A 344 23.74 -11.24 11.55
CA LYS A 344 24.47 -12.44 11.15
C LYS A 344 25.05 -12.38 9.72
N ASP A 345 24.58 -11.46 8.87
CA ASP A 345 25.01 -11.36 7.47
C ASP A 345 25.56 -9.96 7.17
N GLN A 346 26.89 -9.85 7.16
CA GLN A 346 27.59 -8.58 6.95
C GLN A 346 27.90 -8.29 5.47
N LYS A 347 27.58 -9.20 4.54
CA LYS A 347 28.02 -9.07 3.15
C LYS A 347 27.08 -8.22 2.30
N LEU A 348 25.80 -8.15 2.64
CA LEU A 348 24.79 -7.42 1.89
C LEU A 348 24.11 -6.38 2.78
N LEU A 349 24.80 -5.25 3.00
CA LEU A 349 24.23 -4.12 3.72
C LEU A 349 23.43 -3.24 2.77
N SER A 350 22.21 -2.91 3.18
CA SER A 350 21.39 -1.92 2.52
C SER A 350 21.77 -0.52 3.01
N PHE A 351 21.70 0.48 2.14
CA PHE A 351 21.91 1.88 2.47
C PHE A 351 20.56 2.60 2.50
N LEU A 352 20.15 3.07 3.67
CA LEU A 352 18.92 3.82 3.86
C LEU A 352 19.23 5.31 3.94
N ARG A 353 18.44 6.13 3.25
CA ARG A 353 18.50 7.59 3.33
C ARG A 353 17.10 8.16 3.47
N PHE A 354 16.91 8.96 4.51
CA PHE A 354 15.78 9.86 4.64
C PHE A 354 16.19 11.28 4.25
N GLN A 355 15.43 11.90 3.36
CA GLN A 355 15.56 13.29 2.95
C GLN A 355 14.21 14.00 3.12
N ALA A 356 14.24 15.10 3.85
CA ALA A 356 13.09 15.95 4.11
C ALA A 356 12.47 16.47 2.80
N PRO A 357 11.15 16.70 2.77
CA PRO A 357 10.20 16.41 3.85
C PRO A 357 9.72 14.94 3.90
N CYS A 358 9.86 14.19 2.81
CA CYS A 358 9.09 12.95 2.63
C CYS A 358 9.73 11.89 1.74
N VAL A 359 11.05 11.94 1.54
CA VAL A 359 11.78 11.03 0.65
C VAL A 359 12.51 9.99 1.48
N LEU A 360 12.26 8.72 1.20
CA LEU A 360 12.98 7.60 1.79
C LEU A 360 13.48 6.67 0.68
N SER A 361 14.79 6.42 0.64
CA SER A 361 15.37 5.42 -0.26
C SER A 361 16.05 4.30 0.52
N ASN A 362 15.97 3.09 -0.02
CA ASN A 362 16.75 1.95 0.42
C ASN A 362 17.45 1.35 -0.80
N ASP A 363 18.77 1.49 -0.82
CA ASP A 363 19.64 1.12 -1.93
C ASP A 363 20.46 -0.12 -1.58
N ILE A 364 20.60 -1.04 -2.55
CA ILE A 364 21.44 -2.23 -2.43
C ILE A 364 22.36 -2.26 -3.63
N GLU A 365 23.66 -2.37 -3.36
CA GLU A 365 24.70 -2.57 -4.37
C GLU A 365 25.26 -3.98 -4.24
N PHE A 366 25.35 -4.70 -5.35
CA PHE A 366 25.89 -6.06 -5.37
C PHE A 366 26.59 -6.36 -6.69
N ALA A 367 27.67 -7.14 -6.64
CA ALA A 367 28.34 -7.63 -7.85
C ALA A 367 27.59 -8.84 -8.42
N ASP A 368 27.38 -8.86 -9.74
CA ASP A 368 26.82 -10.04 -10.39
C ASP A 368 27.87 -11.13 -10.70
N GLU A 369 27.42 -12.25 -11.26
CA GLU A 369 28.27 -13.40 -11.65
C GLU A 369 29.44 -13.02 -12.58
N LYS A 370 29.35 -11.87 -13.27
CA LYS A 370 30.39 -11.36 -14.18
C LYS A 370 31.26 -10.28 -13.53
N GLY A 371 31.08 -10.02 -12.23
CA GLY A 371 31.77 -8.98 -11.49
C GLY A 371 31.27 -7.56 -11.78
N VAL A 372 30.15 -7.40 -12.49
CA VAL A 372 29.58 -6.08 -12.79
C VAL A 372 28.69 -5.64 -11.63
N THR A 373 28.92 -4.44 -11.11
CA THR A 373 28.10 -3.84 -10.06
C THR A 373 26.68 -3.61 -10.57
N GLN A 374 25.71 -4.15 -9.84
CA GLN A 374 24.28 -3.98 -10.04
C GLN A 374 23.70 -3.17 -8.89
N TYR A 375 22.65 -2.42 -9.21
CA TYR A 375 21.97 -1.53 -8.27
C TYR A 375 20.51 -1.93 -8.18
N PHE A 376 20.00 -1.93 -6.96
CA PHE A 376 18.58 -2.01 -6.65
C PHE A 376 18.20 -0.84 -5.74
N THR A 377 17.06 -0.19 -6.02
CA THR A 377 16.52 0.88 -5.19
C THR A 377 15.05 0.63 -4.91
N GLY A 378 14.68 0.63 -3.64
CA GLY A 378 13.32 0.91 -3.20
C GLY A 378 13.23 2.39 -2.81
N LEU A 379 12.52 3.18 -3.62
CA LEU A 379 12.30 4.60 -3.36
C LEU A 379 10.82 4.81 -2.98
N PHE A 380 10.62 5.49 -1.86
CA PHE A 380 9.34 5.77 -1.26
C PHE A 380 9.17 7.28 -1.07
N LEU A 381 8.18 7.85 -1.75
CA LEU A 381 7.88 9.28 -1.71
C LEU A 381 6.55 9.47 -0.96
N CYS A 382 6.62 9.81 0.33
CA CYS A 382 5.51 9.69 1.29
C CYS A 382 4.87 11.04 1.61
N ARG A 383 4.06 11.57 0.69
CA ARG A 383 3.43 12.89 0.83
C ARG A 383 2.41 12.93 1.99
N PRO A 384 2.49 13.92 2.90
CA PRO A 384 1.40 14.25 3.81
C PRO A 384 0.22 14.82 3.02
N THR A 385 -0.87 14.07 2.92
CA THR A 385 -2.07 14.53 2.19
C THR A 385 -2.93 15.40 3.12
N GLY A 386 -3.02 15.02 4.40
CA GLY A 386 -3.76 15.72 5.45
C GLY A 386 -3.73 14.91 6.73
N GLN A 387 -4.39 15.39 7.79
CA GLN A 387 -4.41 14.65 9.04
C GLN A 387 -5.06 13.25 8.86
N GLY A 388 -4.35 12.21 9.29
CA GLY A 388 -4.77 10.82 9.16
C GLY A 388 -4.84 10.32 7.73
N LYS A 389 -4.22 11.03 6.77
CA LYS A 389 -4.23 10.69 5.34
C LYS A 389 -2.86 10.91 4.71
N SER A 390 -2.35 9.90 4.03
CA SER A 390 -1.07 9.96 3.31
C SER A 390 -1.18 9.41 1.91
N MET A 391 -0.25 9.83 1.05
CA MET A 391 -0.08 9.26 -0.28
C MET A 391 1.37 8.84 -0.43
N ILE A 392 1.58 7.67 -1.05
CA ILE A 392 2.90 7.15 -1.34
C ILE A 392 3.07 6.88 -2.83
N ILE A 393 4.15 7.39 -3.40
CA ILE A 393 4.69 6.91 -4.68
C ILE A 393 5.80 5.92 -4.36
N VAL A 394 5.58 4.67 -4.73
CA VAL A 394 6.52 3.56 -4.52
C VAL A 394 7.20 3.25 -5.84
N ARG A 395 8.52 3.25 -5.85
CA ARG A 395 9.33 2.99 -7.05
C ARG A 395 10.39 1.94 -6.74
N PHE A 396 10.22 0.75 -7.30
CA PHE A 396 11.22 -0.31 -7.22
C PHE A 396 11.97 -0.40 -8.54
N GLY A 397 13.26 -0.10 -8.52
CA GLY A 397 14.12 -0.11 -9.69
C GLY A 397 15.34 -0.98 -9.53
N ALA A 398 15.83 -1.51 -10.65
CA ALA A 398 17.07 -2.26 -10.71
C ALA A 398 17.75 -2.14 -12.07
N THR A 399 19.07 -2.26 -12.12
CA THR A 399 19.84 -2.41 -13.37
C THR A 399 19.70 -3.80 -13.99
N LYS A 400 19.48 -4.83 -13.18
CA LYS A 400 19.29 -6.22 -13.63
C LYS A 400 17.95 -6.76 -13.15
N ARG A 401 17.04 -7.04 -14.09
CA ARG A 401 15.77 -7.72 -13.79
C ARG A 401 15.87 -9.23 -14.02
N PRO A 402 15.28 -10.07 -13.15
CA PRO A 402 15.19 -11.49 -13.39
C PRO A 402 14.38 -11.75 -14.67
N GLN A 403 14.79 -12.73 -15.50
CA GLN A 403 14.14 -13.00 -16.79
C GLN A 403 12.64 -13.30 -16.65
N MET A 404 12.22 -13.91 -15.53
CA MET A 404 10.81 -14.18 -15.24
C MET A 404 9.96 -12.92 -15.12
N ALA A 405 10.53 -11.77 -14.75
CA ALA A 405 9.81 -10.49 -14.68
C ALA A 405 9.37 -9.98 -16.07
N LYS A 406 9.90 -10.54 -17.17
CA LYS A 406 9.43 -10.24 -18.53
C LYS A 406 8.13 -10.98 -18.90
N VAL A 407 7.87 -12.11 -18.25
CA VAL A 407 6.72 -12.98 -18.56
C VAL A 407 5.53 -12.66 -17.67
N ILE A 408 5.79 -12.26 -16.42
CA ILE A 408 4.74 -11.91 -15.46
C ILE A 408 4.19 -10.51 -15.81
N PRO A 409 2.86 -10.36 -16.01
CA PRO A 409 2.27 -9.07 -16.29
C PRO A 409 2.55 -8.04 -15.19
N LYS A 410 2.85 -6.79 -15.57
CA LYS A 410 3.13 -5.70 -14.62
C LYS A 410 2.01 -5.50 -13.58
N TRP A 411 0.75 -5.64 -13.99
CA TRP A 411 -0.40 -5.50 -13.09
C TRP A 411 -0.42 -6.53 -11.96
N TYR A 412 0.12 -7.73 -12.21
CA TYR A 412 0.22 -8.77 -11.18
C TYR A 412 1.24 -8.39 -10.10
N PHE A 413 2.36 -7.78 -10.48
CA PHE A 413 3.32 -7.22 -9.52
C PHE A 413 2.70 -6.08 -8.70
N HIS A 414 1.92 -5.20 -9.33
CA HIS A 414 1.23 -4.12 -8.63
C HIS A 414 0.25 -4.68 -7.58
N GLN A 415 -0.49 -5.74 -7.93
CA GLN A 415 -1.41 -6.42 -7.02
C GLN A 415 -0.69 -6.99 -5.78
N ASN A 416 0.53 -7.53 -5.94
CA ASN A 416 1.32 -8.00 -4.80
C ASN A 416 1.83 -6.85 -3.93
N ALA A 417 2.27 -5.75 -4.54
CA ALA A 417 2.65 -4.55 -3.79
C ALA A 417 1.48 -3.97 -2.99
N CYS A 418 0.26 -3.93 -3.56
CA CYS A 418 -0.94 -3.50 -2.83
C CYS A 418 -1.22 -4.36 -1.60
N LYS A 419 -1.02 -5.68 -1.73
CA LYS A 419 -1.25 -6.65 -0.66
C LYS A 419 -0.38 -6.38 0.57
N ILE A 420 0.87 -5.96 0.37
CA ILE A 420 1.80 -5.58 1.45
C ILE A 420 1.20 -4.41 2.24
N PHE A 421 0.86 -3.30 1.58
CA PHE A 421 0.28 -2.14 2.26
C PHE A 421 -1.05 -2.44 2.97
N GLU A 422 -1.88 -3.32 2.41
CA GLU A 422 -3.13 -3.73 3.03
C GLU A 422 -2.94 -4.59 4.28
N GLN A 423 -1.85 -5.35 4.35
CA GLN A 423 -1.48 -6.07 5.55
C GLN A 423 -1.08 -5.14 6.68
N ASP A 424 -0.56 -3.95 6.38
CA ASP A 424 -0.07 -2.99 7.37
C ASP A 424 -1.14 -2.00 7.83
N MET A 425 -2.00 -1.59 6.90
CA MET A 425 -3.03 -0.59 7.11
C MET A 425 -3.84 -0.81 8.39
N GLY A 426 -4.20 -2.06 8.68
CA GLY A 426 -5.03 -2.41 9.82
C GLY A 426 -4.38 -2.25 11.20
N PHE A 427 -3.06 -2.11 11.30
CA PHE A 427 -2.38 -1.76 12.56
C PHE A 427 -1.84 -0.33 12.54
N LEU A 428 -1.39 0.19 11.40
CA LEU A 428 -0.93 1.59 11.29
C LEU A 428 -2.06 2.59 11.54
N SER A 429 -3.27 2.31 11.03
CA SER A 429 -4.46 3.11 11.36
C SER A 429 -4.79 3.08 12.86
N SER A 430 -4.65 1.92 13.52
CA SER A 430 -4.87 1.84 14.98
C SER A 430 -3.80 2.56 15.79
N GLN A 431 -2.54 2.56 15.33
CA GLN A 431 -1.47 3.34 15.97
C GLN A 431 -1.75 4.85 15.85
N ASN A 432 -2.23 5.28 14.67
CA ASN A 432 -2.64 6.67 14.44
C ASN A 432 -3.75 7.10 15.41
N GLU A 433 -4.74 6.23 15.62
CA GLU A 433 -5.83 6.50 16.57
C GLU A 433 -5.29 6.68 18.00
N VAL A 434 -4.41 5.77 18.46
CA VAL A 434 -3.80 5.87 19.78
C VAL A 434 -2.99 7.16 19.93
N LEU A 435 -2.15 7.51 18.96
CA LEU A 435 -1.38 8.76 18.97
C LEU A 435 -2.28 10.00 19.10
N MET A 436 -3.36 10.03 18.31
CA MET A 436 -4.31 11.15 18.32
C MET A 436 -5.18 11.20 19.59
N LYS A 437 -5.38 10.07 20.24
CA LYS A 437 -6.12 9.95 21.50
C LYS A 437 -5.28 10.36 22.70
N GLU A 438 -4.07 9.80 22.82
CA GLU A 438 -3.19 10.01 23.97
C GLU A 438 -2.55 11.39 23.95
N LYS A 439 -2.23 11.93 22.75
CA LYS A 439 -1.71 13.30 22.58
C LYS A 439 -0.47 13.61 23.43
N VAL A 440 0.41 12.62 23.56
CA VAL A 440 1.70 12.74 24.24
C VAL A 440 2.85 12.48 23.26
N PRO A 441 4.07 12.97 23.55
CA PRO A 441 5.26 12.63 22.79
C PRO A 441 5.49 11.11 22.70
N THR A 442 6.13 10.68 21.62
CA THR A 442 6.29 9.24 21.36
C THR A 442 7.16 8.52 22.40
N LYS A 443 8.04 9.20 23.13
CA LYS A 443 8.82 8.57 24.21
C LYS A 443 7.97 8.00 25.35
N GLU A 444 6.76 8.50 25.54
CA GLU A 444 5.85 8.03 26.60
C GLU A 444 5.04 6.80 26.19
N LEU A 445 4.95 6.53 24.88
CA LEU A 445 4.11 5.46 24.31
C LEU A 445 4.93 4.30 23.75
N TYR A 446 6.15 4.56 23.27
CA TYR A 446 6.95 3.59 22.52
C TYR A 446 8.18 3.11 23.30
N ILE A 447 8.45 1.82 23.20
CA ILE A 447 9.71 1.19 23.62
C ILE A 447 10.57 1.04 22.36
N ASN A 448 11.77 1.61 22.34
CA ASN A 448 12.68 1.54 21.19
C ASN A 448 13.84 0.57 21.45
N LEU A 449 14.01 -0.42 20.58
CA LEU A 449 15.12 -1.36 20.60
C LEU A 449 16.17 -0.97 19.57
N LYS A 450 17.44 -0.96 19.96
CA LYS A 450 18.55 -0.64 19.04
C LYS A 450 18.61 -1.60 17.83
N SER A 451 18.23 -2.85 18.05
CA SER A 451 18.27 -3.93 17.05
C SER A 451 17.10 -3.94 16.07
N SER A 452 16.14 -3.01 16.17
CA SER A 452 15.03 -2.86 15.21
C SER A 452 14.66 -1.40 14.91
N ASP A 453 14.67 -0.52 15.91
CA ASP A 453 14.00 0.79 15.86
C ASP A 453 14.96 1.97 15.66
N THR A 454 16.23 1.71 15.30
CA THR A 454 17.24 2.79 15.19
C THR A 454 16.80 3.88 14.20
N TRP A 455 16.32 3.52 13.01
CA TRP A 455 15.86 4.53 12.03
C TRP A 455 14.61 5.30 12.48
N VAL A 456 13.67 4.62 13.13
CA VAL A 456 12.47 5.24 13.71
C VAL A 456 12.86 6.25 14.80
N ALA A 457 13.82 5.90 15.65
CA ALA A 457 14.34 6.81 16.66
C ALA A 457 15.03 8.05 16.04
N GLU A 458 15.85 7.87 15.00
CA GLU A 458 16.47 8.98 14.27
C GLU A 458 15.44 9.90 13.62
N TYR A 459 14.37 9.34 13.05
CA TYR A 459 13.28 10.11 12.47
C TYR A 459 12.53 10.96 13.51
N ARG A 460 12.19 10.37 14.67
CA ARG A 460 11.51 11.09 15.75
C ARG A 460 12.36 12.20 16.37
N LYS A 461 13.68 11.97 16.48
CA LYS A 461 14.64 12.99 16.89
C LYS A 461 14.77 14.10 15.85
N TRP A 462 14.74 13.77 14.57
CA TRP A 462 14.70 14.76 13.50
C TRP A 462 13.41 15.60 13.57
N MET A 463 12.26 14.97 13.83
CA MET A 463 10.98 15.66 14.05
C MET A 463 11.02 16.61 15.25
N ASP A 464 11.71 16.28 16.34
CA ASP A 464 11.91 17.23 17.45
C ASP A 464 12.67 18.49 17.03
N LYS A 465 13.59 18.39 16.06
CA LYS A 465 14.43 19.52 15.62
C LYS A 465 13.73 20.45 14.64
N VAL A 466 12.95 19.90 13.71
CA VAL A 466 12.37 20.66 12.58
C VAL A 466 10.84 20.72 12.59
N GLY A 467 10.18 19.87 13.38
CA GLY A 467 8.73 19.67 13.35
C GLY A 467 7.93 20.94 13.66
N HIS A 468 8.49 21.86 14.43
CA HIS A 468 7.92 23.19 14.69
C HIS A 468 7.60 23.98 13.41
N GLY A 469 8.29 23.66 12.32
CA GLY A 469 8.07 24.20 10.98
C GLY A 469 6.96 23.53 10.18
N MET A 470 6.25 22.55 10.75
CA MET A 470 5.16 21.80 10.10
C MET A 470 3.80 22.16 10.73
N PRO A 471 2.67 21.93 10.02
CA PRO A 471 1.34 22.20 10.57
C PRO A 471 1.02 21.38 11.82
N TYR A 472 1.53 20.15 11.88
CA TYR A 472 1.42 19.23 12.99
C TYR A 472 2.53 18.18 12.89
N TYR A 473 2.94 17.62 14.03
CA TYR A 473 3.95 16.57 14.08
C TYR A 473 3.95 15.82 15.42
N PHE A 474 4.49 14.60 15.41
CA PHE A 474 4.80 13.83 16.61
C PHE A 474 6.31 13.52 16.60
N GLY A 475 7.04 14.09 17.55
CA GLY A 475 8.47 13.86 17.76
C GLY A 475 8.73 12.91 18.93
N HIS A 476 10.02 12.77 19.28
CA HIS A 476 10.42 11.94 20.42
C HIS A 476 10.04 12.60 21.74
N ASN A 477 10.38 13.88 21.91
CA ASN A 477 10.13 14.67 23.11
C ASN A 477 9.04 15.72 22.92
N THR A 478 8.73 16.10 21.68
CA THR A 478 7.85 17.23 21.36
C THR A 478 6.72 16.79 20.44
N ILE A 479 5.61 17.53 20.47
CA ILE A 479 4.47 17.32 19.57
C ILE A 479 3.87 18.67 19.19
N SER A 480 3.23 18.71 18.02
CA SER A 480 2.28 19.75 17.64
C SER A 480 1.04 19.08 17.08
N LEU A 481 -0.12 19.35 17.68
CA LEU A 481 -1.39 18.77 17.26
C LEU A 481 -1.98 19.57 16.10
N PRO A 482 -2.72 18.92 15.18
CA PRO A 482 -3.43 19.64 14.13
C PRO A 482 -4.51 20.56 14.71
N GLU A 483 -4.69 21.74 14.11
CA GLU A 483 -5.76 22.68 14.48
C GLU A 483 -7.16 22.08 14.25
N VAL A 484 -7.32 21.32 13.16
CA VAL A 484 -8.56 20.61 12.83
C VAL A 484 -8.32 19.12 13.01
N PRO A 485 -9.07 18.43 13.89
CA PRO A 485 -8.90 17.00 14.09
C PRO A 485 -9.23 16.23 12.80
N ALA A 486 -8.54 15.11 12.60
CA ALA A 486 -8.75 14.24 11.45
C ALA A 486 -10.24 13.88 11.29
N VAL A 487 -10.77 13.97 10.09
CA VAL A 487 -11.97 13.19 9.74
C VAL A 487 -11.48 11.74 9.61
N VAL A 488 -11.53 11.00 10.72
CA VAL A 488 -11.11 9.59 10.75
C VAL A 488 -12.15 8.76 9.98
N GLU A 489 -11.94 8.60 8.68
CA GLU A 489 -12.61 7.56 7.91
C GLU A 489 -11.98 6.22 8.30
N HIS A 490 -12.52 5.58 9.35
CA HIS A 490 -12.02 4.31 9.85
C HIS A 490 -11.89 3.27 8.71
N ALA A 491 -10.78 2.53 8.70
CA ALA A 491 -10.74 1.24 8.02
C ALA A 491 -11.61 0.27 8.83
N PRO A 492 -12.80 -0.13 8.33
CA PRO A 492 -13.65 -1.01 9.11
C PRO A 492 -12.93 -2.34 9.37
N ALA A 493 -13.16 -2.93 10.55
CA ALA A 493 -12.68 -4.26 10.93
C ALA A 493 -13.86 -5.27 10.95
N GLY A 494 -13.55 -6.58 10.88
CA GLY A 494 -14.55 -7.66 10.93
C GLY A 494 -15.48 -7.69 9.71
N LEU A 495 -16.75 -8.09 9.91
CA LEU A 495 -17.76 -8.21 8.85
C LEU A 495 -17.93 -6.91 8.03
N VAL A 496 -17.83 -5.75 8.69
CA VAL A 496 -17.93 -4.43 8.04
C VAL A 496 -16.73 -4.17 7.12
N ALA A 497 -15.54 -4.69 7.46
CA ALA A 497 -14.36 -4.69 6.58
C ALA A 497 -14.59 -5.52 5.33
N GLY A 498 -15.14 -6.73 5.52
CA GLY A 498 -15.48 -7.65 4.44
C GLY A 498 -16.49 -7.03 3.48
N VAL A 499 -17.56 -6.42 3.99
CA VAL A 499 -18.59 -5.76 3.18
C VAL A 499 -18.05 -4.51 2.50
N SER A 500 -17.28 -3.66 3.18
CA SER A 500 -16.73 -2.42 2.61
C SER A 500 -15.64 -2.67 1.56
N ALA A 501 -14.83 -3.74 1.73
CA ALA A 501 -13.82 -4.15 0.77
C ALA A 501 -14.41 -4.90 -0.44
N SER A 502 -15.58 -5.53 -0.28
CA SER A 502 -16.27 -6.30 -1.35
C SER A 502 -17.35 -5.50 -2.06
N SER A 503 -17.82 -4.40 -1.48
CA SER A 503 -18.81 -3.51 -2.09
C SER A 503 -18.09 -2.38 -2.80
N PRO A 504 -18.16 -2.30 -4.14
CA PRO A 504 -18.00 -1.02 -4.79
C PRO A 504 -19.13 -0.14 -4.24
N ALA A 505 -18.81 0.95 -3.54
CA ALA A 505 -19.84 1.84 -3.00
C ALA A 505 -20.68 2.34 -4.17
N LYS A 506 -21.87 1.77 -4.41
CA LYS A 506 -22.65 2.04 -5.61
C LYS A 506 -23.10 3.51 -5.60
N GLY A 507 -22.59 4.29 -6.54
CA GLY A 507 -23.25 5.54 -6.93
C GLY A 507 -24.59 5.24 -7.62
N GLY A 508 -25.39 6.28 -7.85
CA GLY A 508 -26.63 6.17 -8.61
C GLY A 508 -26.41 5.64 -10.04
N ILE A 509 -27.51 5.36 -10.75
CA ILE A 509 -27.49 4.87 -12.14
C ILE A 509 -26.61 5.82 -12.99
N GLY A 510 -25.51 5.29 -13.54
CA GLY A 510 -24.56 6.04 -14.38
C GLY A 510 -23.32 6.58 -13.65
N THR A 511 -23.25 6.54 -12.32
CA THR A 511 -22.06 6.92 -11.54
C THR A 511 -21.52 5.71 -10.82
N MET A 512 -20.28 5.31 -11.10
CA MET A 512 -19.84 4.00 -10.61
C MET A 512 -19.55 4.00 -9.11
N HIS A 513 -18.90 5.00 -8.46
CA HIS A 513 -18.53 4.80 -7.04
C HIS A 513 -18.45 6.06 -6.15
N ALA A 514 -18.87 5.96 -4.88
CA ALA A 514 -18.52 6.93 -3.83
C ALA A 514 -17.10 6.63 -3.28
N PRO A 515 -16.20 7.63 -3.12
CA PRO A 515 -14.83 7.41 -2.64
C PRO A 515 -14.81 6.65 -1.31
N ASN A 516 -14.10 5.53 -1.28
CA ASN A 516 -13.79 4.81 -0.05
C ASN A 516 -12.29 4.54 -0.02
N VAL A 517 -11.55 5.34 0.75
CA VAL A 517 -10.09 5.24 0.90
C VAL A 517 -9.65 3.94 1.54
N ASN A 518 -10.57 3.08 2.01
CA ASN A 518 -10.21 1.74 2.43
C ASN A 518 -10.17 0.76 1.27
N ASN A 519 -10.85 1.04 0.15
CA ASN A 519 -10.94 0.15 -1.00
C ASN A 519 -9.77 0.36 -1.97
N ARG A 520 -9.09 -0.72 -2.36
CA ARG A 520 -7.96 -0.75 -3.29
C ARG A 520 -8.24 0.00 -4.59
N TYR A 521 -9.47 -0.05 -5.10
CA TYR A 521 -9.85 0.67 -6.30
C TYR A 521 -9.54 2.16 -6.17
N PHE A 522 -10.00 2.78 -5.09
CA PHE A 522 -9.78 4.19 -4.82
C PHE A 522 -8.36 4.49 -4.37
N ARG A 523 -7.76 3.63 -3.55
CA ARG A 523 -6.40 3.85 -3.07
C ARG A 523 -5.35 3.77 -4.18
N HIS A 524 -5.56 2.91 -5.17
CA HIS A 524 -4.51 2.58 -6.15
C HIS A 524 -5.02 2.55 -7.60
N VAL A 525 -6.11 1.83 -7.89
CA VAL A 525 -6.50 1.54 -9.28
C VAL A 525 -6.80 2.80 -10.05
N ILE A 526 -7.59 3.72 -9.49
CA ILE A 526 -7.90 5.01 -10.14
C ILE A 526 -6.66 5.85 -10.40
N HIS A 527 -5.61 5.65 -9.59
CA HIS A 527 -4.37 6.40 -9.70
C HIS A 527 -3.33 5.77 -10.63
N CYS A 528 -3.57 4.53 -11.07
CA CYS A 528 -2.65 3.78 -11.90
C CYS A 528 -3.28 3.47 -13.26
N ARG A 529 -2.82 4.15 -14.32
CA ARG A 529 -3.28 3.96 -15.70
C ARG A 529 -3.16 2.50 -16.14
N GLY A 530 -2.09 1.82 -15.70
CA GLY A 530 -1.89 0.38 -15.93
C GLY A 530 -2.99 -0.50 -15.33
N CYS A 531 -3.30 -0.34 -14.04
CA CYS A 531 -4.32 -1.13 -13.36
C CYS A 531 -5.73 -0.78 -13.85
N THR A 532 -6.04 0.50 -14.06
CA THR A 532 -7.31 0.94 -14.64
C THR A 532 -7.53 0.34 -16.04
N SER A 533 -6.50 0.34 -16.90
CA SER A 533 -6.59 -0.24 -18.25
C SER A 533 -6.86 -1.75 -18.19
N VAL A 534 -6.20 -2.45 -17.26
CA VAL A 534 -6.41 -3.89 -17.05
C VAL A 534 -7.84 -4.19 -16.60
N VAL A 535 -8.38 -3.44 -15.65
CA VAL A 535 -9.77 -3.58 -15.20
C VAL A 535 -10.75 -3.31 -16.35
N LYS A 536 -10.57 -2.23 -17.12
CA LYS A 536 -11.39 -1.91 -18.29
C LYS A 536 -11.37 -3.04 -19.33
N ASN A 537 -10.18 -3.57 -19.65
CA ASN A 537 -10.02 -4.64 -20.62
C ASN A 537 -10.70 -5.94 -20.16
N PHE A 538 -10.47 -6.38 -18.92
CA PHE A 538 -11.15 -7.57 -18.40
C PHE A 538 -12.67 -7.38 -18.29
N GLN A 539 -13.15 -6.16 -17.99
CA GLN A 539 -14.57 -5.86 -17.99
C GLN A 539 -15.18 -5.94 -19.40
N ALA A 540 -14.48 -5.44 -20.42
CA ALA A 540 -14.91 -5.57 -21.81
C ALA A 540 -14.98 -7.04 -22.25
N TRP A 541 -13.94 -7.83 -21.96
CA TRP A 541 -13.92 -9.27 -22.24
C TRP A 541 -15.03 -10.02 -21.50
N LYS A 542 -15.25 -9.71 -20.22
CA LYS A 542 -16.35 -10.26 -19.43
C LYS A 542 -17.69 -10.01 -20.12
N ASN A 543 -17.97 -8.74 -20.49
CA ASN A 543 -19.23 -8.37 -21.13
C ASN A 543 -19.41 -9.09 -22.49
N ALA A 544 -18.36 -9.14 -23.31
CA ALA A 544 -18.39 -9.82 -24.60
C ALA A 544 -18.64 -11.32 -24.46
N LEU A 545 -17.91 -12.01 -23.57
CA LEU A 545 -18.09 -13.44 -23.30
C LEU A 545 -19.47 -13.76 -22.70
N SER A 546 -20.01 -12.87 -21.85
CA SER A 546 -21.38 -12.99 -21.35
C SER A 546 -22.40 -12.90 -22.49
N ALA A 547 -22.28 -11.92 -23.39
CA ALA A 547 -23.17 -11.77 -24.53
C ALA A 547 -23.09 -12.99 -25.48
N ILE A 548 -21.88 -13.46 -25.78
CA ILE A 548 -21.65 -14.65 -26.61
C ILE A 548 -22.25 -15.90 -25.94
N SER A 549 -22.07 -16.08 -24.63
CA SER A 549 -22.64 -17.21 -23.91
C SER A 549 -24.17 -17.23 -23.97
N VAL A 550 -24.83 -16.07 -23.80
CA VAL A 550 -26.29 -15.93 -23.93
C VAL A 550 -26.74 -16.27 -25.35
N ALA A 551 -26.05 -15.74 -26.36
CA ALA A 551 -26.37 -16.02 -27.77
C ALA A 551 -26.20 -17.50 -28.13
N LEU A 552 -25.10 -18.13 -27.71
CA LEU A 552 -24.85 -19.57 -27.93
C LEU A 552 -25.90 -20.44 -27.22
N THR A 553 -26.30 -20.07 -26.02
CA THR A 553 -27.36 -20.78 -25.28
C THR A 553 -28.71 -20.65 -25.98
N ALA A 554 -29.06 -19.46 -26.48
CA ALA A 554 -30.27 -19.25 -27.27
C ALA A 554 -30.25 -20.07 -28.58
N LEU A 555 -29.13 -20.08 -29.30
CA LEU A 555 -28.96 -20.90 -30.50
C LEU A 555 -29.05 -22.40 -30.20
N ALA A 556 -28.53 -22.86 -29.05
CA ALA A 556 -28.63 -24.26 -28.63
C ALA A 556 -30.08 -24.69 -28.37
N ILE A 557 -30.93 -23.79 -27.87
CA ILE A 557 -32.37 -24.06 -27.69
C ILE A 557 -33.04 -24.27 -29.05
N LEU A 558 -32.68 -23.46 -30.05
CA LEU A 558 -33.27 -23.48 -31.39
C LEU A 558 -32.71 -24.58 -32.31
N ALA A 559 -31.50 -25.09 -32.05
CA ALA A 559 -30.87 -26.09 -32.89
C ALA A 559 -31.66 -27.40 -32.92
N SER A 560 -31.84 -28.00 -34.10
CA SER A 560 -32.57 -29.26 -34.27
C SER A 560 -31.70 -30.50 -34.02
N GLY A 561 -30.40 -30.43 -34.35
CA GLY A 561 -29.46 -31.54 -34.23
C GLY A 561 -28.82 -31.66 -32.84
N ARG A 562 -28.81 -32.86 -32.26
CA ARG A 562 -28.18 -33.14 -30.96
C ARG A 562 -26.70 -32.74 -30.91
N GLN A 563 -25.95 -32.98 -31.99
CA GLN A 563 -24.54 -32.61 -32.10
C GLN A 563 -24.33 -31.09 -32.02
N TRP A 564 -25.15 -30.32 -32.74
CA TRP A 564 -25.11 -28.85 -32.70
C TRP A 564 -25.51 -28.29 -31.33
N LYS A 565 -26.53 -28.86 -30.68
CA LYS A 565 -26.88 -28.49 -29.29
C LYS A 565 -25.69 -28.70 -28.35
N THR A 566 -25.06 -29.87 -28.41
CA THR A 566 -23.91 -30.18 -27.55
C THR A 566 -22.75 -29.24 -27.81
N PHE A 567 -22.40 -28.98 -29.07
CA PHE A 567 -21.33 -28.05 -29.42
C PHE A 567 -21.60 -26.64 -28.87
N LEU A 568 -22.79 -26.08 -29.13
CA LEU A 568 -23.16 -24.73 -28.68
C LEU A 568 -23.17 -24.60 -27.16
N LEU A 569 -23.68 -25.61 -26.43
CA LEU A 569 -23.67 -25.62 -24.96
C LEU A 569 -22.25 -25.74 -24.37
N VAL A 570 -21.38 -26.55 -24.99
CA VAL A 570 -19.97 -26.65 -24.59
C VAL A 570 -19.26 -25.31 -24.82
N SER A 571 -19.45 -24.68 -25.97
CA SER A 571 -18.91 -23.34 -26.25
C SER A 571 -19.46 -22.27 -25.29
N ALA A 572 -20.75 -22.31 -24.97
CA ALA A 572 -21.35 -21.40 -23.99
C ALA A 572 -20.74 -21.59 -22.59
N SER A 573 -20.48 -22.84 -22.19
CA SER A 573 -19.82 -23.19 -20.92
C SER A 573 -18.37 -22.70 -20.88
N LEU A 574 -17.62 -22.81 -21.98
CA LEU A 574 -16.27 -22.24 -22.09
C LEU A 574 -16.29 -20.70 -21.98
N CYS A 575 -17.29 -20.04 -22.57
CA CYS A 575 -17.48 -18.60 -22.41
C CYS A 575 -17.76 -18.23 -20.95
N LEU A 576 -18.60 -18.99 -20.24
CA LEU A 576 -18.86 -18.77 -18.80
C LEU A 576 -17.61 -18.98 -17.94
N ALA A 577 -16.77 -19.98 -18.26
CA ALA A 577 -15.47 -20.15 -17.60
C ALA A 577 -14.56 -18.92 -17.82
N GLY A 578 -14.56 -18.36 -19.04
CA GLY A 578 -13.88 -17.10 -19.34
C GLY A 578 -14.44 -15.89 -18.58
N VAL A 579 -15.76 -15.79 -18.43
CA VAL A 579 -16.44 -14.76 -17.61
C VAL A 579 -16.00 -14.85 -16.15
N TYR A 580 -15.90 -16.06 -15.61
CA TYR A 580 -15.42 -16.31 -14.25
C TYR A 580 -13.95 -15.90 -14.09
N ALA A 581 -13.09 -16.27 -15.05
CA ALA A 581 -11.68 -15.86 -15.05
C ALA A 581 -11.51 -14.34 -15.12
N CYS A 582 -12.26 -13.65 -15.99
CA CYS A 582 -12.26 -12.18 -16.07
C CYS A 582 -12.74 -11.55 -14.76
N SER A 583 -13.82 -12.08 -14.17
CA SER A 583 -14.35 -11.58 -12.89
C SER A 583 -13.34 -11.76 -11.76
N THR A 584 -12.61 -12.87 -11.75
CA THR A 584 -11.54 -13.13 -10.78
C THR A 584 -10.40 -12.13 -10.96
N ALA A 585 -9.96 -11.89 -12.20
CA ALA A 585 -8.91 -10.91 -12.49
C ALA A 585 -9.30 -9.48 -12.08
N ILE A 586 -10.56 -9.09 -12.33
CA ILE A 586 -11.10 -7.80 -11.86
C ILE A 586 -11.05 -7.74 -10.34
N ALA A 587 -11.61 -8.75 -9.66
CA ALA A 587 -11.61 -8.80 -8.21
C ALA A 587 -10.19 -8.73 -7.63
N MET A 588 -9.23 -9.44 -8.22
CA MET A 588 -7.83 -9.38 -7.81
C MET A 588 -7.22 -7.98 -7.92
N ASN A 589 -7.70 -7.13 -8.82
CA ASN A 589 -7.19 -5.77 -8.96
C ASN A 589 -7.97 -4.75 -8.13
N THR A 590 -9.25 -5.00 -7.82
CA THR A 590 -10.14 -4.01 -7.19
C THR A 590 -10.51 -4.31 -5.74
N THR A 591 -10.33 -5.54 -5.26
CA THR A 591 -10.70 -5.94 -3.89
C THR A 591 -9.48 -5.96 -2.97
N ASN A 592 -9.68 -5.56 -1.72
CA ASN A 592 -8.61 -5.61 -0.72
C ASN A 592 -8.27 -7.05 -0.36
N PHE A 593 -7.00 -7.27 -0.07
CA PHE A 593 -6.58 -8.40 0.73
C PHE A 593 -6.95 -8.17 2.20
N ILE A 594 -7.72 -9.11 2.75
CA ILE A 594 -7.98 -9.18 4.19
C ILE A 594 -7.26 -10.41 4.73
N ARG A 595 -6.43 -10.20 5.77
CA ARG A 595 -5.74 -11.27 6.50
C ARG A 595 -6.74 -12.32 6.96
N THR A 596 -6.41 -13.60 6.82
CA THR A 596 -7.33 -14.71 7.11
C THR A 596 -7.91 -14.66 8.53
N HIS A 597 -7.12 -14.32 9.54
CA HIS A 597 -7.57 -14.19 10.93
C HIS A 597 -8.50 -12.99 11.19
N ARG A 598 -8.60 -12.02 10.26
CA ARG A 598 -9.52 -10.87 10.34
C ARG A 598 -10.78 -11.03 9.49
N ARG A 599 -10.96 -12.18 8.81
CA ARG A 599 -12.13 -12.43 7.95
C ARG A 599 -13.38 -12.86 8.72
N LEU A 600 -13.26 -13.17 10.01
CA LEU A 600 -14.33 -13.64 10.88
C LEU A 600 -15.10 -12.48 11.50
#